data_AF-A0A509LE39-F1
#
_entry.id   AF-A0A509LE39-F1
#
_cell.length_a   1.000
_cell.length_b   1.000
_cell.length_c   1.000
_cell.angle_alpha   90.00
_cell.angle_beta   90.00
_cell.angle_gamma   90.00
#
_symmetry.space_group_name_H-M   'P 1'
#
loop_
_entity.id
_entity.type
_entity.pdbx_description
1 polymer ?
#
loop_
_entity_poly.entity_id
_entity_poly.type
_entity_poly.pdbx_seq_one_letter_code
_entity_poly.pdbx_strand_id
1 'polypeptide(L)'
;MDFDTQILIKAAAFTGAGIAMGLGAIGAAIGEGYTAAEANGALSRNPEISGDIFKNMLVGQAVAESASIFALVVAILMLFLDVPLDNLLNGAAFLGTGLCMGFGAIGSGIGSGFPGGQACAGIARQPAVSSRLTTNMLIGSAVCQTPAIFSMVVSLMMIFMSFAQAPLGPTWAALIGAGLSTGLAAIGSGYGGGLAAGASCEGISRQPESVGNVTTVMLVGQAVAQTPSIFGLLVSFILLFKRFPESYELQAAMALLGAGLCMGFGGIGPGIGNGMAAEGAVRWVARNVKKAGELMRIMLVGQAVSQSTAIYAMVVALVLIFVV
;
A
#
# COMPACT_ATOMS: atom_id res chain seq x y z
N MET A 1 14.15 -12.08 34.92
CA MET A 1 14.96 -12.65 33.84
C MET A 1 15.66 -11.48 33.20
N ASP A 2 16.96 -11.28 33.45
CA ASP A 2 17.75 -10.32 32.68
C ASP A 2 18.06 -10.97 31.34
N PHE A 3 17.35 -10.52 30.30
CA PHE A 3 17.59 -10.99 28.94
C PHE A 3 18.82 -10.28 28.39
N ASP A 4 19.74 -11.05 27.80
CA ASP A 4 20.86 -10.51 27.04
C ASP A 4 20.32 -9.65 25.88
N THR A 5 21.00 -8.54 25.59
CA THR A 5 20.65 -7.60 24.51
C THR A 5 20.55 -8.33 23.18
N GLN A 6 21.44 -9.29 22.93
CA GLN A 6 21.41 -10.12 21.74
C GLN A 6 20.14 -10.97 21.64
N ILE A 7 19.64 -11.49 22.77
CA ILE A 7 18.41 -12.30 22.82
C ILE A 7 17.21 -11.41 22.50
N LEU A 8 17.14 -10.20 23.06
CA LEU A 8 16.05 -9.26 22.80
C LEU A 8 16.00 -8.83 21.33
N ILE A 9 17.15 -8.56 20.71
CA ILE A 9 17.20 -8.19 19.29
C ILE A 9 16.78 -9.36 18.40
N LYS A 10 17.23 -10.59 18.69
CA LYS A 10 16.79 -11.79 17.96
C LYS A 10 15.29 -12.04 18.13
N ALA A 11 14.76 -11.89 19.34
CA ALA A 11 13.33 -12.01 19.59
C ALA A 11 12.52 -10.97 18.80
N ALA A 12 13.00 -9.72 18.75
CA ALA A 12 12.41 -8.66 17.94
C ALA A 12 12.47 -8.96 16.43
N ALA A 13 13.58 -9.50 15.94
CA ALA A 13 13.72 -9.93 14.53
C ALA A 13 12.72 -11.04 14.16
N PHE A 14 12.60 -12.07 15.00
CA PHE A 14 11.65 -13.17 14.78
C PHE A 14 10.19 -12.67 14.84
N THR A 15 9.90 -11.79 15.79
CA THR A 15 8.57 -11.17 15.90
C THR A 15 8.27 -10.28 14.70
N GLY A 16 9.22 -9.43 14.29
CA GLY A 16 9.10 -8.57 13.11
C GLY A 16 8.91 -9.37 11.81
N ALA A 17 9.65 -10.46 11.63
CA ALA A 17 9.50 -11.37 10.50
C ALA A 17 8.12 -12.04 10.47
N GLY A 18 7.66 -12.52 11.64
CA GLY A 18 6.31 -13.07 11.78
C GLY A 18 5.22 -12.06 11.45
N ILE A 19 5.34 -10.81 11.91
CA ILE A 19 4.40 -9.73 11.61
C ILE A 19 4.42 -9.39 10.12
N ALA A 20 5.62 -9.23 9.52
CA ALA A 20 5.77 -8.91 8.10
C ALA A 20 5.04 -9.94 7.22
N MET A 21 5.32 -11.24 7.41
CA MET A 21 4.69 -12.26 6.59
C MET A 21 3.24 -12.53 6.96
N GLY A 22 2.92 -12.57 8.25
CA GLY A 22 1.56 -12.84 8.71
C GLY A 22 0.56 -11.82 8.19
N LEU A 23 0.90 -10.52 8.26
CA LEU A 23 0.06 -9.46 7.71
C LEU A 23 0.18 -9.36 6.19
N GLY A 24 1.38 -9.53 5.64
CA GLY A 24 1.62 -9.39 4.20
C GLY A 24 0.89 -10.42 3.34
N ALA A 25 0.69 -11.63 3.84
CA ALA A 25 -0.05 -12.68 3.15
C ALA A 25 -1.55 -12.38 3.02
N ILE A 26 -2.14 -11.58 3.94
CA ILE A 26 -3.59 -11.34 3.98
C ILE A 26 -4.05 -10.65 2.70
N GLY A 27 -3.34 -9.58 2.31
CA GLY A 27 -3.80 -8.74 1.21
C GLY A 27 -3.79 -9.46 -0.13
N ALA A 28 -2.68 -10.14 -0.43
CA ALA A 28 -2.53 -10.92 -1.65
C ALA A 28 -3.58 -12.03 -1.73
N ALA A 29 -3.72 -12.86 -0.69
CA ALA A 29 -4.68 -13.97 -0.69
C ALA A 29 -6.13 -13.51 -0.92
N ILE A 30 -6.55 -12.39 -0.32
CA ILE A 30 -7.89 -11.82 -0.54
C ILE A 30 -8.04 -11.33 -1.99
N GLY A 31 -7.05 -10.59 -2.51
CA GLY A 31 -7.09 -10.07 -3.88
C GLY A 31 -7.08 -11.18 -4.95
N GLU A 32 -6.28 -12.22 -4.72
CA GLU A 32 -6.21 -13.39 -5.59
C GLU A 32 -7.50 -14.22 -5.55
N GLY A 33 -8.06 -14.41 -4.35
CA GLY A 33 -9.33 -15.09 -4.16
C GLY A 33 -10.48 -14.35 -4.86
N TYR A 34 -10.51 -13.01 -4.76
CA TYR A 34 -11.46 -12.19 -5.51
C TYR A 34 -11.29 -12.36 -7.03
N THR A 35 -10.05 -12.34 -7.52
CA THR A 35 -9.74 -12.56 -8.94
C THR A 35 -10.24 -13.93 -9.42
N ALA A 36 -10.01 -14.98 -8.64
CA ALA A 36 -10.48 -16.33 -8.94
C ALA A 36 -12.02 -16.44 -8.91
N ALA A 37 -12.68 -15.76 -7.98
CA ALA A 37 -14.14 -15.74 -7.90
C ALA A 37 -14.77 -15.12 -9.16
N GLU A 38 -14.26 -13.97 -9.62
CA GLU A 38 -14.71 -13.34 -10.87
C GLU A 38 -14.35 -14.20 -12.10
N ALA A 39 -13.20 -14.86 -12.10
CA ALA A 39 -12.81 -15.79 -13.16
C ALA A 39 -13.76 -16.99 -13.27
N ASN A 40 -14.21 -17.56 -12.15
CA ASN A 40 -15.22 -18.62 -12.13
C ASN A 40 -16.55 -18.14 -12.71
N GLY A 41 -16.99 -16.93 -12.33
CA GLY A 41 -18.18 -16.30 -12.91
C GLY A 41 -18.04 -16.07 -14.42
N ALA A 42 -16.88 -15.59 -14.86
CA ALA A 42 -16.55 -15.36 -16.27
C ALA A 42 -16.55 -16.68 -17.08
N LEU A 43 -15.92 -17.72 -16.54
CA LEU A 43 -15.84 -19.05 -17.14
C LEU A 43 -17.22 -19.70 -17.28
N SER A 44 -18.06 -19.59 -16.25
CA SER A 44 -19.42 -20.15 -16.28
C SER A 44 -20.27 -19.56 -17.40
N ARG A 45 -20.03 -18.30 -17.78
CA ARG A 45 -20.74 -17.61 -18.85
C ARG A 45 -20.20 -17.96 -20.23
N ASN A 46 -18.89 -18.15 -20.36
CA ASN A 46 -18.26 -18.49 -21.65
C ASN A 46 -17.18 -19.57 -21.48
N PRO A 47 -17.56 -20.86 -21.46
CA PRO A 47 -16.61 -21.97 -21.28
C PRO A 47 -15.59 -22.09 -22.44
N GLU A 48 -15.96 -21.67 -23.64
CA GLU A 48 -15.16 -21.79 -24.86
C GLU A 48 -13.85 -21.00 -24.81
N ILE A 49 -13.82 -19.89 -24.05
CA ILE A 49 -12.64 -19.01 -23.88
C ILE A 49 -11.96 -19.22 -22.52
N SER A 50 -12.15 -20.40 -21.91
CA SER A 50 -11.57 -20.77 -20.61
C SER A 50 -10.07 -20.52 -20.51
N GLY A 51 -9.32 -20.84 -21.57
CA GLY A 51 -7.87 -20.63 -21.61
C GLY A 51 -7.49 -19.15 -21.49
N ASP A 52 -8.23 -18.24 -22.10
CA ASP A 52 -7.95 -16.79 -22.03
C ASP A 52 -8.30 -16.20 -20.67
N ILE A 53 -9.43 -16.62 -20.09
CA ILE A 53 -9.82 -16.23 -18.73
C ILE A 53 -8.79 -16.75 -17.71
N PHE A 54 -8.38 -18.00 -17.83
CA PHE A 54 -7.39 -18.62 -16.94
C PHE A 54 -6.03 -17.94 -17.03
N LYS A 55 -5.53 -17.67 -18.25
CA LYS A 55 -4.28 -16.93 -18.43
C LYS A 55 -4.35 -15.55 -17.78
N ASN A 56 -5.44 -14.79 -17.98
CA ASN A 56 -5.53 -13.45 -17.39
C ASN A 56 -5.70 -13.49 -15.86
N MET A 57 -6.44 -14.46 -15.33
CA MET A 57 -6.54 -14.70 -13.89
C MET A 57 -5.14 -14.88 -13.27
N LEU A 58 -4.31 -15.75 -13.85
CA LEU A 58 -2.95 -15.99 -13.36
C LEU A 58 -2.07 -14.74 -13.43
N VAL A 59 -2.17 -13.95 -14.51
CA VAL A 59 -1.41 -12.70 -14.63
C VAL A 59 -1.85 -11.70 -13.55
N GLY A 60 -3.16 -11.54 -13.32
CA GLY A 60 -3.68 -10.67 -12.27
C GLY A 60 -3.25 -11.10 -10.87
N GLN A 61 -3.32 -12.40 -10.59
CA GLN A 61 -2.88 -12.99 -9.32
C GLN A 61 -1.38 -12.79 -9.10
N ALA A 62 -0.55 -13.06 -10.10
CA ALA A 62 0.90 -12.85 -10.01
C ALA A 62 1.28 -11.39 -9.67
N VAL A 63 0.51 -10.41 -10.18
CA VAL A 63 0.74 -9.00 -9.79
C VAL A 63 0.28 -8.74 -8.36
N ALA A 64 -0.85 -9.30 -7.91
CA ALA A 64 -1.31 -9.15 -6.53
C ALA A 64 -0.32 -9.79 -5.52
N GLU A 65 0.25 -10.95 -5.85
CA GLU A 65 1.20 -11.71 -5.05
C GLU A 65 2.50 -10.96 -4.76
N SER A 66 2.91 -10.03 -5.65
CA SER A 66 4.16 -9.27 -5.48
C SER A 66 4.27 -8.56 -4.13
N ALA A 67 3.16 -8.06 -3.56
CA ALA A 67 3.14 -7.44 -2.24
C ALA A 67 3.48 -8.44 -1.10
N SER A 68 2.99 -9.67 -1.20
CA SER A 68 3.31 -10.77 -0.28
C SER A 68 4.76 -11.22 -0.44
N ILE A 69 5.28 -11.27 -1.67
CA ILE A 69 6.69 -11.56 -1.94
C ILE A 69 7.60 -10.51 -1.29
N PHE A 70 7.25 -9.22 -1.33
CA PHE A 70 8.02 -8.19 -0.63
C PHE A 70 8.06 -8.42 0.89
N ALA A 71 6.93 -8.79 1.49
CA ALA A 71 6.86 -9.21 2.89
C ALA A 71 7.71 -10.45 3.18
N LEU A 72 7.73 -11.42 2.27
CA LEU A 72 8.52 -12.65 2.40
C LEU A 72 10.00 -12.35 2.38
N VAL A 73 10.44 -11.54 1.43
CA VAL A 73 11.84 -11.11 1.33
C VAL A 73 12.27 -10.40 2.61
N VAL A 74 11.47 -9.44 3.11
CA VAL A 74 11.76 -8.71 4.35
C VAL A 74 11.81 -9.64 5.57
N ALA A 75 10.90 -10.60 5.67
CA ALA A 75 10.91 -11.58 6.74
C ALA A 75 12.14 -12.51 6.69
N ILE A 76 12.47 -13.05 5.51
CA ILE A 76 13.65 -13.90 5.32
C ILE A 76 14.93 -13.13 5.66
N LEU A 77 15.03 -11.87 5.24
CA LEU A 77 16.17 -11.03 5.61
C LEU A 77 16.30 -10.88 7.13
N MET A 78 15.22 -10.59 7.86
CA MET A 78 15.28 -10.51 9.32
C MET A 78 15.61 -11.85 10.01
N LEU A 79 15.26 -13.00 9.40
CA LEU A 79 15.52 -14.32 9.97
C LEU A 79 16.95 -14.82 9.75
N PHE A 80 17.55 -14.50 8.60
CA PHE A 80 18.79 -15.15 8.14
C PHE A 80 19.95 -14.19 7.87
N LEU A 81 19.72 -12.88 7.86
CA LEU A 81 20.80 -11.92 7.69
C LEU A 81 21.57 -11.78 9.01
N ASP A 82 22.90 -11.88 8.94
CA ASP A 82 23.79 -11.55 10.05
C ASP A 82 23.84 -10.02 10.22
N VAL A 83 22.92 -9.48 11.02
CA VAL A 83 22.87 -8.05 11.33
C VAL A 83 23.60 -7.79 12.65
N PRO A 84 24.38 -6.69 12.80
CA PRO A 84 25.04 -6.37 14.05
C PRO A 84 24.05 -6.33 15.22
N LEU A 85 24.32 -7.08 16.30
CA LEU A 85 23.42 -7.23 17.46
C LEU A 85 23.85 -6.35 18.65
N ASP A 86 24.54 -5.26 18.35
CA ASP A 86 25.28 -4.50 19.36
C ASP A 86 24.43 -3.38 19.99
N ASN A 87 23.27 -3.07 19.40
CA ASN A 87 22.40 -1.97 19.82
C ASN A 87 20.94 -2.39 19.89
N LEU A 88 20.30 -2.12 21.04
CA LEU A 88 18.88 -2.38 21.27
C LEU A 88 17.95 -1.63 20.28
N LEU A 89 18.42 -0.54 19.68
CA LEU A 89 17.73 0.16 18.59
C LEU A 89 17.48 -0.73 17.37
N ASN A 90 18.36 -1.71 17.12
CA ASN A 90 18.15 -2.67 16.03
C ASN A 90 16.91 -3.54 16.28
N GLY A 91 16.63 -3.86 17.56
CA GLY A 91 15.39 -4.55 17.93
C GLY A 91 14.16 -3.71 17.62
N ALA A 92 14.16 -2.42 17.96
CA ALA A 92 13.07 -1.50 17.61
C ALA A 92 12.92 -1.33 16.08
N ALA A 93 14.05 -1.26 15.35
CA ALA A 93 14.07 -1.22 13.89
C ALA A 93 13.42 -2.47 13.27
N PHE A 94 13.71 -3.67 13.78
CA PHE A 94 13.09 -4.90 13.27
C PHE A 94 11.59 -4.98 13.54
N LEU A 95 11.14 -4.54 14.71
CA LEU A 95 9.69 -4.43 14.98
C LEU A 95 9.03 -3.41 14.06
N GLY A 96 9.63 -2.23 13.88
CA GLY A 96 9.16 -1.21 12.94
C GLY A 96 9.13 -1.71 11.50
N THR A 97 10.15 -2.47 11.09
CA THR A 97 10.26 -3.12 9.77
C THR A 97 9.13 -4.11 9.53
N GLY A 98 8.83 -4.94 10.53
CA GLY A 98 7.75 -5.91 10.47
C GLY A 98 6.39 -5.25 10.28
N LEU A 99 6.10 -4.23 11.09
CA LEU A 99 4.86 -3.45 11.00
C LEU A 99 4.75 -2.69 9.67
N CYS A 100 5.84 -2.08 9.21
CA CYS A 100 5.88 -1.31 7.97
C CYS A 100 5.53 -2.17 6.75
N MET A 101 6.25 -3.29 6.58
CA MET A 101 6.05 -4.17 5.44
C MET A 101 4.72 -4.93 5.54
N GLY A 102 4.40 -5.43 6.73
CA GLY A 102 3.16 -6.17 6.98
C GLY A 102 1.92 -5.36 6.60
N PHE A 103 1.77 -4.15 7.15
CA PHE A 103 0.64 -3.28 6.80
C PHE A 103 0.72 -2.75 5.36
N GLY A 104 1.92 -2.45 4.86
CA GLY A 104 2.12 -1.93 3.52
C GLY A 104 1.68 -2.86 2.39
N ALA A 105 1.79 -4.17 2.62
CA ALA A 105 1.38 -5.19 1.67
C ALA A 105 -0.14 -5.39 1.59
N ILE A 106 -0.90 -5.10 2.66
CA ILE A 106 -2.35 -5.39 2.73
C ILE A 106 -3.11 -4.64 1.63
N GLY A 107 -2.98 -3.31 1.60
CA GLY A 107 -3.73 -2.48 0.66
C GLY A 107 -3.46 -2.82 -0.79
N SER A 108 -2.18 -2.91 -1.14
CA SER A 108 -1.72 -3.16 -2.51
C SER A 108 -2.07 -4.57 -2.99
N GLY A 109 -2.01 -5.58 -2.12
CA GLY A 109 -2.41 -6.95 -2.42
C GLY A 109 -3.92 -7.06 -2.72
N ILE A 110 -4.77 -6.50 -1.85
CA ILE A 110 -6.23 -6.50 -2.09
C ILE A 110 -6.57 -5.68 -3.33
N GLY A 111 -6.01 -4.46 -3.40
CA GLY A 111 -6.28 -3.51 -4.48
C GLY A 111 -5.94 -4.05 -5.86
N SER A 112 -4.80 -4.74 -6.01
CA SER A 112 -4.38 -5.32 -7.28
C SER A 112 -5.24 -6.50 -7.75
N GLY A 113 -6.01 -7.12 -6.84
CA GLY A 113 -6.97 -8.17 -7.18
C GLY A 113 -8.22 -7.65 -7.91
N PHE A 114 -8.68 -6.43 -7.60
CA PHE A 114 -9.87 -5.84 -8.25
C PHE A 114 -9.76 -5.72 -9.77
N PRO A 115 -8.70 -5.12 -10.35
CA PRO A 115 -8.54 -5.08 -11.80
C PRO A 115 -8.35 -6.46 -12.42
N GLY A 116 -7.73 -7.42 -11.71
CA GLY A 116 -7.64 -8.82 -12.12
C GLY A 116 -9.00 -9.45 -12.34
N GLY A 117 -9.85 -9.42 -11.31
CA GLY A 117 -11.21 -9.96 -11.39
C GLY A 117 -12.07 -9.24 -12.44
N GLN A 118 -12.04 -7.90 -12.49
CA GLN A 118 -12.79 -7.14 -13.48
C GLN A 118 -12.28 -7.35 -14.91
N ALA A 119 -11.00 -7.62 -15.11
CA ALA A 119 -10.47 -8.01 -16.42
C ALA A 119 -10.98 -9.40 -16.85
N CYS A 120 -11.00 -10.39 -15.96
CA CYS A 120 -11.60 -11.71 -16.24
C CYS A 120 -13.08 -11.59 -16.64
N ALA A 121 -13.88 -10.88 -15.82
CA ALA A 121 -15.28 -10.61 -16.13
C ALA A 121 -15.45 -9.82 -17.45
N GLY A 122 -14.54 -8.88 -17.71
CA GLY A 122 -14.51 -8.08 -18.94
C GLY A 122 -14.19 -8.90 -20.19
N ILE A 123 -13.27 -9.86 -20.12
CA ILE A 123 -12.94 -10.77 -21.24
C ILE A 123 -14.15 -11.62 -21.58
N ALA A 124 -14.83 -12.18 -20.58
CA ALA A 124 -16.06 -12.93 -20.80
C ALA A 124 -17.13 -12.07 -21.49
N ARG A 125 -17.23 -10.79 -21.12
CA ARG A 125 -18.18 -9.87 -21.78
C ARG A 125 -17.77 -9.55 -23.22
N GLN A 126 -16.47 -9.33 -23.46
CA GLN A 126 -15.97 -8.88 -24.75
C GLN A 126 -14.60 -9.50 -25.10
N PRO A 127 -14.57 -10.72 -25.65
CA PRO A 127 -13.33 -11.46 -25.91
C PRO A 127 -12.38 -10.74 -26.87
N ALA A 128 -12.94 -10.00 -27.84
CA ALA A 128 -12.18 -9.28 -28.87
C ALA A 128 -11.24 -8.19 -28.30
N VAL A 129 -11.42 -7.76 -27.06
CA VAL A 129 -10.57 -6.72 -26.42
C VAL A 129 -9.73 -7.26 -25.27
N SER A 130 -9.57 -8.58 -25.18
CA SER A 130 -8.81 -9.26 -24.13
C SER A 130 -7.41 -8.66 -23.90
N SER A 131 -6.61 -8.50 -24.96
CA SER A 131 -5.27 -7.89 -24.87
C SER A 131 -5.28 -6.46 -24.31
N ARG A 132 -6.28 -5.65 -24.69
CA ARG A 132 -6.43 -4.28 -24.16
C ARG A 132 -6.80 -4.29 -22.68
N LEU A 133 -7.67 -5.21 -22.25
CA LEU A 133 -8.03 -5.39 -20.84
C LEU A 133 -6.84 -5.85 -20.01
N THR A 134 -6.06 -6.83 -20.48
CA THR A 134 -4.83 -7.26 -19.79
C THR A 134 -3.84 -6.11 -19.65
N THR A 135 -3.64 -5.32 -20.70
CA THR A 135 -2.74 -4.17 -20.65
C THR A 135 -3.21 -3.13 -19.63
N ASN A 136 -4.49 -2.77 -19.65
CA ASN A 136 -5.04 -1.78 -18.73
C ASN A 136 -5.04 -2.28 -17.28
N MET A 137 -5.33 -3.57 -17.06
CA MET A 137 -5.19 -4.22 -15.76
C MET A 137 -3.76 -4.09 -15.24
N LEU A 138 -2.75 -4.42 -16.06
CA LEU A 138 -1.34 -4.32 -15.66
C LEU A 138 -0.95 -2.87 -15.31
N ILE A 139 -1.37 -1.90 -16.11
CA ILE A 139 -1.11 -0.47 -15.83
C ILE A 139 -1.75 -0.07 -14.49
N GLY A 140 -3.03 -0.40 -14.30
CA GLY A 140 -3.75 -0.06 -13.07
C GLY A 140 -3.13 -0.73 -11.83
N SER A 141 -2.84 -2.03 -11.90
CA SER A 141 -2.24 -2.79 -10.80
C SER A 141 -0.81 -2.36 -10.50
N ALA A 142 0.00 -2.01 -11.50
CA ALA A 142 1.36 -1.51 -11.26
C ALA A 142 1.36 -0.23 -10.40
N VAL A 143 0.41 0.66 -10.66
CA VAL A 143 0.21 1.88 -9.87
C VAL A 143 -0.28 1.55 -8.46
N CYS A 144 -1.18 0.55 -8.30
CA CYS A 144 -1.64 0.07 -6.99
C CYS A 144 -0.51 -0.52 -6.11
N GLN A 145 0.58 -1.00 -6.71
CA GLN A 145 1.70 -1.61 -5.97
C GLN A 145 2.68 -0.61 -5.35
N THR A 146 2.65 0.65 -5.79
CA THR A 146 3.57 1.68 -5.30
C THR A 146 3.58 1.86 -3.76
N PRO A 147 2.47 1.76 -3.00
CA PRO A 147 2.52 1.90 -1.56
C PRO A 147 3.23 0.73 -0.86
N ALA A 148 3.12 -0.49 -1.39
CA ALA A 148 3.88 -1.63 -0.90
C ALA A 148 5.39 -1.46 -1.17
N ILE A 149 5.75 -0.86 -2.32
CA ILE A 149 7.15 -0.51 -2.62
C ILE A 149 7.67 0.53 -1.61
N PHE A 150 6.89 1.55 -1.26
CA PHE A 150 7.29 2.53 -0.23
C PHE A 150 7.58 1.85 1.11
N SER A 151 6.70 0.94 1.54
CA SER A 151 6.92 0.14 2.75
C SER A 151 8.16 -0.74 2.66
N MET A 152 8.38 -1.40 1.52
CA MET A 152 9.56 -2.24 1.29
C MET A 152 10.84 -1.41 1.40
N VAL A 153 10.89 -0.23 0.77
CA VAL A 153 12.05 0.66 0.83
C VAL A 153 12.34 1.08 2.28
N VAL A 154 11.32 1.54 3.01
CA VAL A 154 11.47 1.94 4.42
C VAL A 154 11.94 0.77 5.30
N SER A 155 11.39 -0.43 5.08
CA SER A 155 11.80 -1.65 5.76
C SER A 155 13.25 -2.03 5.46
N LEU A 156 13.68 -2.00 4.19
CA LEU A 156 15.07 -2.26 3.82
C LEU A 156 16.01 -1.22 4.42
N MET A 157 15.62 0.06 4.44
CA MET A 157 16.40 1.11 5.09
C MET A 157 16.60 0.80 6.57
N MET A 158 15.55 0.46 7.31
CA MET A 158 15.66 0.12 8.74
C MET A 158 16.52 -1.13 9.00
N ILE A 159 16.51 -2.12 8.11
CA ILE A 159 17.37 -3.33 8.23
C ILE A 159 18.85 -2.98 8.06
N PHE A 160 19.20 -2.10 7.11
CA PHE A 160 20.59 -1.84 6.73
C PHE A 160 21.20 -0.57 7.32
N MET A 161 20.40 0.32 7.91
CA MET A 161 20.89 1.54 8.55
C MET A 161 21.59 1.25 9.88
N SER A 162 22.68 1.96 10.15
CA SER A 162 23.39 1.88 11.43
C SER A 162 22.89 2.95 12.41
N PHE A 163 22.50 2.51 13.61
CA PHE A 163 22.04 3.39 14.69
C PHE A 163 23.04 3.52 15.84
N ALA A 164 24.31 3.16 15.62
CA ALA A 164 25.33 3.06 16.67
C ALA A 164 25.56 4.36 17.47
N GLN A 165 25.33 5.52 16.85
CA GLN A 165 25.54 6.84 17.48
C GLN A 165 24.24 7.50 17.97
N ALA A 166 23.09 6.83 17.83
CA ALA A 166 21.81 7.39 18.23
C ALA A 166 21.49 7.00 19.69
N PRO A 167 20.92 7.92 20.49
CA PRO A 167 20.50 7.60 21.85
C PRO A 167 19.31 6.62 21.81
N LEU A 168 19.25 5.70 22.78
CA LEU A 168 18.16 4.72 22.85
C LEU A 168 16.80 5.43 22.96
N GLY A 169 16.63 6.29 23.97
CA GLY A 169 15.47 7.15 24.14
C GLY A 169 15.73 8.55 23.55
N PRO A 170 14.86 9.09 22.67
CA PRO A 170 13.55 8.58 22.23
C PRO A 170 13.58 7.77 20.90
N THR A 171 14.75 7.50 20.34
CA THR A 171 14.92 6.97 18.96
C THR A 171 14.18 5.65 18.70
N TRP A 172 14.10 4.74 19.68
CA TRP A 172 13.36 3.48 19.52
C TRP A 172 11.90 3.71 19.06
N ALA A 173 11.26 4.75 19.59
CA ALA A 173 9.89 5.09 19.29
C ALA A 173 9.74 5.74 17.91
N ALA A 174 10.77 6.50 17.48
CA ALA A 174 10.86 7.02 16.13
C ALA A 174 10.92 5.89 15.09
N LEU A 175 11.69 4.83 15.34
CA LEU A 175 11.81 3.69 14.43
C LEU A 175 10.49 2.92 14.26
N ILE A 176 9.81 2.64 15.37
CA ILE A 176 8.49 1.98 15.33
C ILE A 176 7.45 2.91 14.70
N GLY A 177 7.47 4.20 15.07
CA GLY A 177 6.59 5.22 14.49
C GLY A 177 6.79 5.39 12.99
N ALA A 178 8.04 5.35 12.50
CA ALA A 178 8.36 5.42 11.09
C ALA A 178 7.78 4.25 10.31
N GLY A 179 7.85 3.04 10.86
CA GLY A 179 7.26 1.87 10.25
C GLY A 179 5.73 1.92 10.21
N LEU A 180 5.10 2.31 11.32
CA LEU A 180 3.64 2.47 11.41
C LEU A 180 3.10 3.55 10.46
N SER A 181 3.83 4.66 10.31
CA SER A 181 3.46 5.78 9.44
C SER A 181 3.30 5.33 7.99
N THR A 182 4.36 4.75 7.40
CA THR A 182 4.32 4.29 6.00
C THR A 182 3.40 3.08 5.84
N GLY A 183 3.53 2.08 6.73
CA GLY A 183 2.78 0.83 6.63
C GLY A 183 1.27 1.02 6.64
N LEU A 184 0.74 1.75 7.62
CA LEU A 184 -0.70 1.98 7.72
C LEU A 184 -1.22 2.89 6.61
N ALA A 185 -0.50 3.97 6.26
CA ALA A 185 -0.93 4.89 5.21
C ALA A 185 -0.97 4.22 3.81
N ALA A 186 -0.15 3.20 3.60
CA ALA A 186 -0.13 2.41 2.37
C ALA A 186 -1.40 1.56 2.16
N ILE A 187 -2.08 1.13 3.24
CA ILE A 187 -3.29 0.28 3.15
C ILE A 187 -4.36 0.96 2.29
N GLY A 188 -4.73 2.19 2.64
CA GLY A 188 -5.82 2.89 1.97
C GLY A 188 -5.48 3.22 0.52
N SER A 189 -4.24 3.65 0.27
CA SER A 189 -3.77 4.06 -1.05
C SER A 189 -3.74 2.89 -2.04
N GLY A 190 -3.25 1.72 -1.59
CA GLY A 190 -3.21 0.51 -2.43
C GLY A 190 -4.62 -0.02 -2.75
N TYR A 191 -5.50 -0.08 -1.74
CA TYR A 191 -6.88 -0.54 -1.91
C TYR A 191 -7.66 0.40 -2.84
N GLY A 192 -7.61 1.71 -2.57
CA GLY A 192 -8.33 2.72 -3.34
C GLY A 192 -7.85 2.81 -4.80
N GLY A 193 -6.55 2.66 -5.04
CA GLY A 193 -6.03 2.57 -6.40
C GLY A 193 -6.61 1.38 -7.17
N GLY A 194 -6.80 0.25 -6.48
CA GLY A 194 -7.38 -0.96 -7.02
C GLY A 194 -8.81 -0.79 -7.52
N LEU A 195 -9.64 -0.06 -6.77
CA LEU A 195 -11.03 0.23 -7.16
C LEU A 195 -11.08 0.99 -8.49
N ALA A 196 -10.26 2.03 -8.64
CA ALA A 196 -10.18 2.81 -9.87
C ALA A 196 -9.73 1.95 -11.07
N ALA A 197 -8.75 1.07 -10.85
CA ALA A 197 -8.27 0.14 -11.86
C ALA A 197 -9.34 -0.89 -12.27
N GLY A 198 -10.07 -1.43 -11.29
CA GLY A 198 -11.20 -2.33 -11.53
C GLY A 198 -12.31 -1.68 -12.36
N ALA A 199 -12.73 -0.47 -11.99
CA ALA A 199 -13.71 0.29 -12.77
C ALA A 199 -13.23 0.62 -14.18
N SER A 200 -11.91 0.80 -14.36
CA SER A 200 -11.30 1.03 -15.67
C SER A 200 -11.45 -0.20 -16.56
N CYS A 201 -11.12 -1.39 -16.06
CA CYS A 201 -11.35 -2.66 -16.76
C CYS A 201 -12.85 -2.88 -17.07
N GLU A 202 -13.73 -2.63 -16.10
CA GLU A 202 -15.19 -2.73 -16.30
C GLU A 202 -15.65 -1.77 -17.42
N GLY A 203 -15.18 -0.52 -17.40
CA GLY A 203 -15.51 0.50 -18.38
C GLY A 203 -15.07 0.15 -19.80
N ILE A 204 -13.82 -0.27 -19.96
CA ILE A 204 -13.24 -0.69 -21.26
C ILE A 204 -14.00 -1.88 -21.83
N SER A 205 -14.39 -2.84 -21.00
CA SER A 205 -15.16 -4.01 -21.45
C SER A 205 -16.55 -3.66 -21.99
N ARG A 206 -17.14 -2.54 -21.56
CA ARG A 206 -18.44 -2.05 -22.04
C ARG A 206 -18.31 -1.09 -23.22
N GLN A 207 -17.28 -0.25 -23.21
CA GLN A 207 -17.03 0.75 -24.24
C GLN A 207 -15.53 0.79 -24.60
N PRO A 208 -15.05 -0.09 -25.49
CA PRO A 208 -13.62 -0.19 -25.82
C PRO A 208 -13.03 1.05 -26.50
N GLU A 209 -13.87 1.90 -27.09
CA GLU A 209 -13.45 3.17 -27.69
C GLU A 209 -13.05 4.19 -26.62
N SER A 210 -13.51 4.02 -25.38
CA SER A 210 -13.24 4.94 -24.27
C SER A 210 -11.90 4.72 -23.56
N VAL A 211 -11.11 3.70 -23.96
CA VAL A 211 -9.86 3.27 -23.29
C VAL A 211 -8.96 4.46 -22.94
N GLY A 212 -8.62 5.32 -23.93
CA GLY A 212 -7.71 6.44 -23.69
C GLY A 212 -8.18 7.38 -22.58
N ASN A 213 -9.47 7.73 -22.60
CA ASN A 213 -10.06 8.64 -21.61
C ASN A 213 -10.18 7.98 -20.23
N VAL A 214 -10.60 6.72 -20.19
CA VAL A 214 -10.79 5.95 -18.96
C VAL A 214 -9.45 5.70 -18.28
N THR A 215 -8.42 5.29 -19.01
CA THR A 215 -7.06 5.10 -18.48
C THR A 215 -6.47 6.42 -17.98
N THR A 216 -6.67 7.53 -18.70
CA THR A 216 -6.20 8.85 -18.25
C THR A 216 -6.83 9.27 -16.92
N VAL A 217 -8.16 9.14 -16.80
CA VAL A 217 -8.87 9.50 -15.57
C VAL A 217 -8.50 8.56 -14.42
N MET A 218 -8.34 7.26 -14.70
CA MET A 218 -7.86 6.28 -13.73
C MET A 218 -6.50 6.69 -13.16
N LEU A 219 -5.52 6.99 -14.02
CA LEU A 219 -4.17 7.36 -13.59
C LEU A 219 -4.16 8.63 -12.76
N VAL A 220 -4.93 9.65 -13.15
CA VAL A 220 -5.03 10.88 -12.36
C VAL A 220 -5.72 10.63 -11.02
N GLY A 221 -6.80 9.85 -11.01
CA GLY A 221 -7.48 9.47 -9.77
C GLY A 221 -6.59 8.68 -8.83
N GLN A 222 -5.81 7.72 -9.35
CA GLN A 222 -4.84 6.94 -8.59
C GLN A 222 -3.68 7.80 -8.07
N ALA A 223 -3.17 8.76 -8.86
CA ALA A 223 -2.12 9.66 -8.42
C ALA A 223 -2.54 10.45 -7.18
N VAL A 224 -3.78 10.94 -7.12
CA VAL A 224 -4.31 11.62 -5.94
C VAL A 224 -4.57 10.64 -4.80
N ALA A 225 -5.09 9.45 -5.08
CA ALA A 225 -5.36 8.42 -4.07
C ALA A 225 -4.08 7.92 -3.35
N GLN A 226 -2.91 8.07 -3.96
CA GLN A 226 -1.62 7.69 -3.34
C GLN A 226 -1.02 8.74 -2.42
N THR A 227 -1.42 10.01 -2.53
CA THR A 227 -0.84 11.09 -1.73
C THR A 227 -0.84 10.84 -0.21
N PRO A 228 -1.83 10.16 0.41
CA PRO A 228 -1.76 9.82 1.83
C PRO A 228 -0.59 8.88 2.19
N SER A 229 -0.27 7.91 1.31
CA SER A 229 0.92 7.06 1.49
C SER A 229 2.22 7.85 1.35
N ILE A 230 2.25 8.87 0.49
CA ILE A 230 3.40 9.78 0.37
C ILE A 230 3.57 10.62 1.64
N PHE A 231 2.49 11.07 2.27
CA PHE A 231 2.57 11.75 3.57
C PHE A 231 3.07 10.81 4.68
N GLY A 232 2.60 9.56 4.69
CA GLY A 232 3.12 8.51 5.58
C GLY A 232 4.63 8.28 5.40
N LEU A 233 5.07 8.17 4.15
CA LEU A 233 6.48 8.03 3.78
C LEU A 233 7.31 9.26 4.21
N LEU A 234 6.79 10.47 4.02
CA LEU A 234 7.45 11.70 4.43
C LEU A 234 7.69 11.73 5.94
N VAL A 235 6.64 11.46 6.74
CA VAL A 235 6.77 11.41 8.20
C VAL A 235 7.74 10.31 8.63
N SER A 236 7.71 9.16 7.97
CA SER A 236 8.67 8.06 8.19
C SER A 236 10.11 8.50 7.94
N PHE A 237 10.39 9.17 6.82
CA PHE A 237 11.72 9.71 6.52
C PHE A 237 12.17 10.76 7.53
N ILE A 238 11.26 11.63 7.97
CA ILE A 238 11.59 12.61 9.02
C ILE A 238 11.99 11.87 10.31
N LEU A 239 11.24 10.84 10.73
CA LEU A 239 11.54 10.06 11.93
C LEU A 239 12.85 9.24 11.81
N LEU A 240 13.19 8.76 10.61
CA LEU A 240 14.41 7.98 10.38
C LEU A 240 15.68 8.85 10.30
N PHE A 241 15.59 10.05 9.73
CA PHE A 241 16.77 10.88 9.45
C PHE A 241 16.99 12.02 10.44
N LYS A 242 15.96 12.45 11.17
CA LYS A 242 16.10 13.48 12.20
C LYS A 242 16.82 12.90 13.42
N ARG A 243 17.84 13.62 13.91
CA ARG A 243 18.50 13.29 15.19
C ARG A 243 17.69 13.88 16.34
N PHE A 244 17.49 13.08 17.37
CA PHE A 244 16.81 13.48 18.60
C PHE A 244 17.82 13.53 19.75
N PRO A 245 17.78 14.57 20.60
CA PRO A 245 18.62 14.61 21.80
C PRO A 245 18.23 13.47 22.74
N GLU A 246 19.20 12.98 23.50
CA GLU A 246 18.96 11.95 24.50
C GLU A 246 17.96 12.45 25.54
N SER A 247 16.88 11.68 25.74
CA SER A 247 15.86 11.99 26.74
C SER A 247 15.34 10.70 27.35
N TYR A 248 15.26 10.71 28.68
CA TYR A 248 14.67 9.63 29.49
C TYR A 248 13.19 9.90 29.81
N GLU A 249 12.64 11.01 29.32
CA GLU A 249 11.23 11.32 29.49
C GLU A 249 10.40 10.48 28.52
N LEU A 250 9.47 9.71 29.09
CA LEU A 250 8.56 8.87 28.30
C LEU A 250 7.75 9.71 27.29
N GLN A 251 7.44 10.96 27.63
CA GLN A 251 6.72 11.89 26.76
C GLN A 251 7.42 12.08 25.41
N ALA A 252 8.75 12.25 25.39
CA ALA A 252 9.50 12.45 24.15
C ALA A 252 9.40 11.23 23.22
N ALA A 253 9.50 10.01 23.77
CA ALA A 253 9.33 8.78 23.01
C ALA A 253 7.88 8.63 22.49
N MET A 254 6.90 8.87 23.36
CA MET A 254 5.49 8.75 22.98
C MET A 254 5.06 9.78 21.93
N ALA A 255 5.67 10.97 21.91
CA ALA A 255 5.43 11.97 20.87
C ALA A 255 5.83 11.44 19.48
N LEU A 256 7.02 10.82 19.35
CA LEU A 256 7.51 10.29 18.07
C LEU A 256 6.71 9.05 17.61
N LEU A 257 6.37 8.16 18.54
CA LEU A 257 5.48 7.03 18.23
C LEU A 257 4.08 7.52 17.82
N GLY A 258 3.54 8.49 18.56
CA GLY A 258 2.24 9.12 18.31
C GLY A 258 2.18 9.83 16.96
N ALA A 259 3.27 10.47 16.54
CA ALA A 259 3.37 11.09 15.22
C ALA A 259 3.21 10.05 14.09
N GLY A 260 3.93 8.93 14.21
CA GLY A 260 3.82 7.83 13.25
C GLY A 260 2.44 7.18 13.21
N LEU A 261 1.85 6.94 14.38
CA LEU A 261 0.48 6.42 14.50
C LEU A 261 -0.56 7.38 13.89
N CYS A 262 -0.48 8.67 14.21
CA CYS A 262 -1.41 9.69 13.74
C CYS A 262 -1.40 9.76 12.21
N MET A 263 -0.22 9.88 11.60
CA MET A 263 -0.10 9.92 10.14
C MET A 263 -0.52 8.59 9.50
N GLY A 264 -0.08 7.46 10.06
CA GLY A 264 -0.41 6.13 9.54
C GLY A 264 -1.91 5.88 9.44
N PHE A 265 -2.65 6.05 10.56
CA PHE A 265 -4.11 5.90 10.55
C PHE A 265 -4.80 6.99 9.73
N GLY A 266 -4.31 8.23 9.81
CA GLY A 266 -4.84 9.35 9.03
C GLY A 266 -4.72 9.16 7.51
N GLY A 267 -3.84 8.28 7.05
CA GLY A 267 -3.67 7.96 5.64
C GLY A 267 -4.65 6.92 5.08
N ILE A 268 -5.25 6.07 5.92
CA ILE A 268 -6.10 4.95 5.46
C ILE A 268 -7.39 5.46 4.81
N GLY A 269 -8.17 6.27 5.54
CA GLY A 269 -9.48 6.75 5.08
C GLY A 269 -9.41 7.53 3.77
N PRO A 270 -8.56 8.58 3.67
CA PRO A 270 -8.39 9.36 2.45
C PRO A 270 -7.91 8.52 1.26
N GLY A 271 -7.02 7.55 1.46
CA GLY A 271 -6.59 6.66 0.37
C GLY A 271 -7.75 5.87 -0.23
N ILE A 272 -8.61 5.29 0.63
CA ILE A 272 -9.81 4.56 0.20
C ILE A 272 -10.82 5.52 -0.44
N GLY A 273 -11.15 6.62 0.23
CA GLY A 273 -12.15 7.59 -0.24
C GLY A 273 -11.78 8.24 -1.57
N ASN A 274 -10.51 8.56 -1.76
CA ASN A 274 -10.01 9.06 -3.04
C ASN A 274 -10.11 8.01 -4.14
N GLY A 275 -9.83 6.74 -3.80
CA GLY A 275 -10.02 5.61 -4.69
C GLY A 275 -11.49 5.43 -5.12
N MET A 276 -12.44 5.56 -4.20
CA MET A 276 -13.88 5.50 -4.49
C MET A 276 -14.33 6.66 -5.40
N ALA A 277 -13.82 7.88 -5.16
CA ALA A 277 -14.09 9.01 -6.04
C ALA A 277 -13.55 8.76 -7.46
N ALA A 278 -12.34 8.20 -7.55
CA ALA A 278 -11.73 7.81 -8.83
C ALA A 278 -12.52 6.69 -9.53
N GLU A 279 -12.93 5.65 -8.80
CA GLU A 279 -13.79 4.57 -9.31
C GLU A 279 -15.08 5.14 -9.94
N GLY A 280 -15.76 6.02 -9.22
CA GLY A 280 -16.97 6.68 -9.71
C GLY A 280 -16.72 7.47 -10.99
N ALA A 281 -15.67 8.29 -11.01
CA ALA A 281 -15.31 9.09 -12.18
C ALA A 281 -14.99 8.21 -13.40
N VAL A 282 -14.15 7.20 -13.23
CA VAL A 282 -13.76 6.24 -14.26
C VAL A 282 -14.99 5.52 -14.83
N ARG A 283 -15.89 5.01 -13.97
CA ARG A 283 -17.10 4.30 -14.39
C ARG A 283 -18.04 5.17 -15.23
N TRP A 284 -18.14 6.47 -14.93
CA TRP A 284 -19.02 7.39 -15.67
C TRP A 284 -18.36 7.98 -16.91
N VAL A 285 -17.04 8.21 -16.91
CA VAL A 285 -16.27 8.59 -18.10
C VAL A 285 -16.39 7.51 -19.17
N ALA A 286 -16.33 6.24 -18.76
CA ALA A 286 -16.55 5.08 -19.62
C ALA A 286 -17.97 4.94 -20.16
N ARG A 287 -18.92 5.83 -19.79
CA ARG A 287 -20.29 5.86 -20.33
C ARG A 287 -20.56 7.15 -21.11
N ASN A 288 -19.87 8.24 -20.77
CA ASN A 288 -20.05 9.54 -21.40
C ASN A 288 -18.72 10.30 -21.55
N VAL A 289 -17.95 9.88 -22.56
CA VAL A 289 -16.63 10.42 -22.89
C VAL A 289 -16.64 11.94 -23.13
N LYS A 290 -17.75 12.50 -23.67
CA LYS A 290 -17.92 13.95 -23.91
C LYS A 290 -17.90 14.78 -22.62
N LYS A 291 -18.23 14.16 -21.48
CA LYS A 291 -18.25 14.79 -20.16
C LYS A 291 -17.01 14.48 -19.31
N ALA A 292 -15.97 13.88 -19.91
CA ALA A 292 -14.80 13.43 -19.17
C ALA A 292 -14.12 14.53 -18.34
N GLY A 293 -13.95 15.73 -18.93
CA GLY A 293 -13.34 16.86 -18.22
C GLY A 293 -14.19 17.36 -17.04
N GLU A 294 -15.52 17.31 -17.13
CA GLU A 294 -16.43 17.72 -16.06
C GLU A 294 -16.43 16.69 -14.91
N LEU A 295 -16.51 15.40 -15.24
CA LEU A 295 -16.43 14.30 -14.28
C LEU A 295 -15.09 14.29 -13.55
N MET A 296 -13.99 14.53 -14.26
CA MET A 296 -12.66 14.64 -13.68
C MET A 296 -12.55 15.82 -12.71
N ARG A 297 -13.17 16.97 -13.00
CA ARG A 297 -13.20 18.10 -12.06
C ARG A 297 -13.98 17.76 -10.79
N ILE A 298 -15.14 17.12 -10.91
CA ILE A 298 -15.94 16.68 -9.75
C ILE A 298 -15.12 15.69 -8.89
N MET A 299 -14.45 14.74 -9.54
CA MET A 299 -13.54 13.80 -8.88
C MET A 299 -12.47 14.54 -8.07
N LEU A 300 -11.73 15.45 -8.72
CA LEU A 300 -10.63 16.17 -8.07
C LEU A 300 -11.10 17.06 -6.91
N VAL A 301 -12.25 17.71 -7.04
CA VAL A 301 -12.83 18.50 -5.93
C VAL A 301 -13.23 17.58 -4.78
N GLY A 302 -13.89 16.46 -5.05
CA GLY A 302 -14.25 15.48 -4.02
C GLY A 302 -13.03 14.88 -3.32
N GLN A 303 -11.99 14.53 -4.09
CA GLN A 303 -10.72 14.05 -3.56
C GLN A 303 -10.02 15.11 -2.71
N ALA A 304 -10.01 16.39 -3.13
CA ALA A 304 -9.43 17.47 -2.34
C ALA A 304 -10.11 17.64 -0.97
N VAL A 305 -11.44 17.49 -0.90
CA VAL A 305 -12.17 17.53 0.38
C VAL A 305 -11.85 16.30 1.24
N SER A 306 -11.87 15.10 0.64
CA SER A 306 -11.51 13.84 1.31
C SER A 306 -10.08 13.87 1.87
N GLN A 307 -9.14 14.49 1.14
CA GLN A 307 -7.73 14.63 1.52
C GLN A 307 -7.50 15.44 2.82
N SER A 308 -8.41 16.33 3.17
CA SER A 308 -8.21 17.27 4.29
C SER A 308 -7.88 16.57 5.62
N THR A 309 -8.46 15.40 5.87
CA THR A 309 -8.20 14.63 7.11
C THR A 309 -6.79 14.03 7.15
N ALA A 310 -6.21 13.65 6.00
CA ALA A 310 -4.81 13.25 5.92
C ALA A 310 -3.87 14.44 6.18
N ILE A 311 -4.24 15.64 5.72
CA ILE A 311 -3.48 16.86 5.99
C ILE A 311 -3.54 17.19 7.49
N TYR A 312 -4.69 17.07 8.14
CA TYR A 312 -4.81 17.30 9.58
C TYR A 312 -3.94 16.32 10.38
N ALA A 313 -3.97 15.04 10.01
CA ALA A 313 -3.11 14.02 10.62
C ALA A 313 -1.61 14.34 10.42
N MET A 314 -1.21 14.74 9.22
CA MET A 314 0.16 15.17 8.94
C MET A 314 0.56 16.37 9.79
N VAL A 315 -0.30 17.40 9.90
CA VAL A 315 -0.01 18.59 10.72
C VAL A 315 0.19 18.19 12.18
N VAL A 316 -0.69 17.36 12.75
CA VAL A 316 -0.54 16.87 14.13
C VAL A 316 0.75 16.07 14.29
N ALA A 317 1.09 15.18 13.35
CA ALA A 317 2.34 14.43 13.36
C ALA A 317 3.57 15.35 13.32
N LEU A 318 3.55 16.40 12.50
CA LEU A 318 4.63 17.39 12.45
C LEU A 318 4.75 18.19 13.75
N VAL A 319 3.63 18.58 14.37
CA VAL A 319 3.63 19.24 15.67
C VAL A 319 4.27 18.33 16.73
N LEU A 320 3.91 17.03 16.75
CA LEU A 320 4.50 16.06 17.67
C LEU A 320 6.00 15.81 17.44
N ILE A 321 6.53 16.07 16.24
CA ILE A 321 7.95 15.85 15.92
C ILE A 321 8.81 17.10 16.15
N PHE A 322 8.25 18.29 15.90
CA PHE A 322 9.03 19.53 15.83
C PHE A 322 8.71 20.52 16.96
N VAL A 323 7.57 20.39 17.63
CA VAL A 323 7.11 21.37 18.62
C VAL A 323 7.04 20.77 20.03
N VAL A 324 6.58 19.53 20.14
CA VAL A 324 6.53 18.75 21.39
C VAL A 324 7.83 17.99 21.58
#